data_AF-A0A7K4B0L4-F1
#
_entry.id   AF-A0A7K4B0L4-F1
#
_cell.length_a   1.000
_cell.length_b   1.000
_cell.length_c   1.000
_cell.angle_alpha   90.00
_cell.angle_beta   90.00
_cell.angle_gamma   90.00
#
_symmetry.space_group_name_H-M   'P 1'
#
loop_
_entity.id
_entity.type
_entity.pdbx_description
1 polymer ?
#
loop_
_entity_poly.entity_id
_entity_poly.type
_entity_poly.pdbx_seq_one_letter_code
_entity_poly.pdbx_strand_id
1 'polypeptide(L)'
;TFSCVFDESVRFYEGAKIINSQDDPSSIIIGPFTHIKGELSVLGHGGQIKIGSYCYIGEGTRIWSGKEIIIGDRVLISHSVNIFDNLIHPIDPELRHKQFIEIIEKGQPKGL
;
A
#
# COMPACT_ATOMS: atom_id res chain seq x y z
N THR A 1 -6.01 12.74 7.30
CA THR A 1 -5.83 13.01 5.86
C THR A 1 -5.03 11.87 5.27
N PHE A 2 -5.46 11.28 4.16
CA PHE A 2 -4.69 10.25 3.49
C PHE A 2 -3.43 10.87 2.87
N SER A 3 -2.26 10.28 3.08
CA SER A 3 -1.02 10.71 2.43
C SER A 3 -0.90 9.99 1.06
N CYS A 4 -1.65 10.49 0.09
CA CYS A 4 -1.69 10.00 -1.29
C CYS A 4 -2.17 11.10 -2.24
N VAL A 5 -1.87 10.96 -3.54
CA VAL A 5 -2.41 11.82 -4.61
C VAL A 5 -3.62 11.12 -5.24
N PHE A 6 -4.76 11.83 -5.32
CA PHE A 6 -5.98 11.29 -5.90
C PHE A 6 -6.89 12.39 -6.45
N ASP A 7 -7.74 12.01 -7.40
CA ASP A 7 -8.80 12.87 -7.95
C ASP A 7 -10.02 12.97 -7.01
N GLU A 8 -10.76 14.08 -7.04
CA GLU A 8 -11.94 14.31 -6.18
C GLU A 8 -13.08 13.27 -6.32
N SER A 9 -13.12 12.57 -7.46
CA SER A 9 -14.08 11.51 -7.73
C SER A 9 -13.74 10.18 -7.04
N VAL A 10 -12.54 10.04 -6.47
CA VAL A 10 -12.16 8.84 -5.71
C VAL A 10 -13.04 8.69 -4.47
N ARG A 11 -13.42 7.45 -4.17
CA ARG A 11 -14.25 7.11 -3.01
C ARG A 11 -13.53 6.12 -2.12
N PHE A 12 -13.17 6.59 -0.93
CA PHE A 12 -12.72 5.75 0.17
C PHE A 12 -13.93 5.39 1.03
N TYR A 13 -14.13 4.10 1.23
CA TYR A 13 -15.22 3.58 2.04
C TYR A 13 -14.78 3.29 3.47
N GLU A 14 -15.73 2.94 4.32
CA GLU A 14 -15.44 2.39 5.64
C GLU A 14 -14.46 1.21 5.53
N GLY A 15 -13.43 1.21 6.37
CA GLY A 15 -12.36 0.20 6.36
C GLY A 15 -11.21 0.48 5.39
N ALA A 16 -11.32 1.45 4.48
CA ALA A 16 -10.23 1.83 3.60
C ALA A 16 -9.05 2.40 4.39
N LYS A 17 -7.84 1.92 4.08
CA LYS A 17 -6.60 2.35 4.75
C LYS A 17 -5.54 2.74 3.73
N ILE A 18 -4.94 3.91 3.95
CA ILE A 18 -3.77 4.37 3.20
C ILE A 18 -2.63 4.51 4.19
N ILE A 19 -1.64 3.62 4.08
CA ILE A 19 -0.47 3.56 4.95
C ILE A 19 0.74 3.96 4.11
N ASN A 20 1.01 5.26 4.05
CA ASN A 20 2.20 5.77 3.39
C ASN A 20 3.28 6.07 4.43
N SER A 21 4.27 5.17 4.52
CA SER A 21 5.39 5.31 5.46
C SER A 21 6.52 6.21 4.92
N GLN A 22 6.35 6.76 3.72
CA GLN A 22 7.27 7.70 3.08
C GLN A 22 6.75 9.13 3.24
N ASP A 23 7.68 10.09 3.19
CA ASP A 23 7.37 11.52 3.31
C ASP A 23 6.98 12.15 1.94
N ASP A 24 6.48 11.33 1.01
CA ASP A 24 6.02 11.73 -0.33
C ASP A 24 4.62 11.14 -0.64
N PRO A 25 3.56 11.98 -0.76
CA PRO A 25 2.22 11.52 -1.12
C PRO A 25 2.15 10.93 -2.53
N SER A 26 3.09 11.23 -3.43
CA SER A 26 3.14 10.67 -4.79
C SER A 26 3.54 9.19 -4.82
N SER A 27 3.96 8.62 -3.68
CA SER A 27 4.19 7.19 -3.50
C SER A 27 2.92 6.36 -3.69
N ILE A 28 1.73 6.97 -3.51
CA ILE A 28 0.44 6.34 -3.79
C ILE A 28 -0.38 7.29 -4.67
N ILE A 29 -0.67 6.87 -5.90
CA ILE A 29 -1.47 7.63 -6.87
C ILE A 29 -2.72 6.83 -7.24
N ILE A 30 -3.89 7.45 -7.14
CA ILE A 30 -5.17 6.82 -7.45
C ILE A 30 -5.91 7.64 -8.51
N GLY A 31 -6.22 7.00 -9.63
CA GLY A 31 -6.94 7.58 -10.75
C GLY A 31 -8.43 7.83 -10.46
N PRO A 32 -9.09 8.66 -11.28
CA PRO A 32 -10.47 9.09 -11.09
C PRO A 32 -11.47 7.92 -11.10
N PHE A 33 -12.60 8.11 -10.43
CA PHE A 33 -13.71 7.16 -10.30
C PHE A 33 -13.30 5.79 -9.75
N THR A 34 -12.20 5.73 -9.00
CA THR A 34 -11.74 4.51 -8.33
C THR A 34 -12.28 4.42 -6.91
N HIS A 35 -12.71 3.22 -6.54
CA HIS A 35 -13.39 2.92 -5.28
C HIS A 35 -12.49 2.03 -4.41
N ILE A 36 -12.13 2.50 -3.22
CA ILE A 36 -11.21 1.82 -2.30
C ILE A 36 -11.96 1.40 -1.04
N LYS A 37 -12.01 0.09 -0.79
CA LYS A 37 -12.42 -0.51 0.50
C LYS A 37 -11.27 -1.24 1.21
N GLY A 38 -10.18 -1.52 0.51
CA GLY A 38 -9.02 -2.24 1.02
C GLY A 38 -7.92 -1.34 1.59
N GLU A 39 -6.75 -1.93 1.77
CA GLU A 39 -5.55 -1.31 2.31
C GLU A 39 -4.47 -1.14 1.23
N LEU A 40 -3.98 0.07 1.06
CA LEU A 40 -2.82 0.40 0.23
C LEU A 40 -1.67 0.81 1.16
N SER A 41 -0.53 0.12 1.07
CA SER A 41 0.63 0.35 1.92
C SER A 41 1.91 0.46 1.10
N VAL A 42 2.72 1.49 1.35
CA VAL A 42 4.10 1.57 0.84
C VAL A 42 5.06 1.48 2.02
N LEU A 43 6.12 0.69 1.85
CA LEU A 43 7.13 0.50 2.89
C LEU A 43 8.01 1.75 3.03
N GLY A 44 8.64 1.90 4.20
CA GLY A 44 9.41 3.11 4.50
C GLY A 44 10.70 3.24 3.69
N HIS A 45 11.32 2.11 3.34
CA HIS A 45 12.56 2.05 2.55
C HIS A 45 12.34 2.18 1.03
N GLY A 46 11.09 2.32 0.59
CA GLY A 46 10.71 2.42 -0.81
C GLY A 46 9.35 1.82 -1.09
N GLY A 47 8.91 1.93 -2.33
CA GLY A 47 7.61 1.43 -2.77
C GLY A 47 6.79 2.50 -3.46
N GLN A 48 6.02 2.04 -4.43
CA GLN A 48 5.05 2.87 -5.14
C GLN A 48 3.82 2.06 -5.47
N ILE A 49 2.64 2.68 -5.36
CA ILE A 49 1.37 2.13 -5.81
C ILE A 49 0.74 3.13 -6.77
N LYS A 50 0.46 2.68 -8.00
CA LYS A 50 -0.34 3.42 -8.99
C LYS A 50 -1.58 2.62 -9.31
N ILE A 51 -2.76 3.20 -9.11
CA ILE A 51 -4.04 2.60 -9.49
C ILE A 51 -4.69 3.51 -10.54
N GLY A 52 -5.10 2.91 -11.66
CA GLY A 52 -5.76 3.61 -12.75
C GLY A 52 -7.18 4.08 -12.40
N SER A 53 -7.89 4.49 -13.43
CA SER A 53 -9.26 5.02 -13.34
C SER A 53 -10.29 3.89 -13.32
N TYR A 54 -11.47 4.17 -12.78
CA TYR A 54 -12.62 3.24 -12.77
C TYR A 54 -12.30 1.86 -12.16
N CYS A 55 -11.46 1.83 -11.13
CA CYS A 55 -11.09 0.59 -10.46
C CYS A 55 -11.93 0.35 -9.19
N TYR A 56 -11.96 -0.91 -8.75
CA TYR A 56 -12.54 -1.30 -7.46
C TYR A 56 -11.54 -2.13 -6.68
N ILE A 57 -11.27 -1.74 -5.43
CA ILE A 57 -10.46 -2.49 -4.47
C ILE A 57 -11.36 -2.97 -3.34
N GLY A 58 -11.66 -4.27 -3.33
CA GLY A 58 -12.56 -4.89 -2.38
C GLY A 58 -12.12 -4.81 -0.93
N GLU A 59 -13.08 -5.01 -0.03
CA GLU A 59 -12.85 -5.04 1.41
C GLU A 59 -11.88 -6.17 1.81
N GLY A 60 -11.02 -5.88 2.79
CA GLY A 60 -10.01 -6.83 3.28
C GLY A 60 -8.86 -7.11 2.30
N THR A 61 -8.86 -6.49 1.13
CA THR A 61 -7.74 -6.56 0.18
C THR A 61 -6.54 -5.77 0.69
N ARG A 62 -5.33 -6.30 0.51
CA ARG A 62 -4.05 -5.67 0.88
C ARG A 62 -3.16 -5.55 -0.36
N ILE A 63 -2.73 -4.33 -0.66
CA ILE A 63 -1.77 -4.04 -1.73
C ILE A 63 -0.57 -3.36 -1.08
N TRP A 64 0.53 -4.08 -0.92
CA TRP A 64 1.70 -3.62 -0.16
C TRP A 64 2.94 -3.61 -1.06
N SER A 65 3.53 -2.43 -1.24
CA SER A 65 4.63 -2.19 -2.18
C SER A 65 5.92 -1.81 -1.46
N GLY A 66 7.00 -2.53 -1.77
CA GLY A 66 8.38 -2.20 -1.40
C GLY A 66 9.20 -1.69 -2.59
N LYS A 67 8.70 -1.86 -3.83
CA LYS A 67 9.31 -1.33 -5.05
C LYS A 67 8.29 -0.60 -5.93
N GLU A 68 7.42 -1.31 -6.64
CA GLU A 68 6.40 -0.72 -7.51
C GLU A 68 5.28 -1.72 -7.82
N ILE A 69 4.03 -1.30 -7.62
CA ILE A 69 2.81 -2.00 -8.04
C ILE A 69 1.99 -1.06 -8.91
N ILE A 70 1.63 -1.52 -10.12
CA ILE A 70 0.79 -0.77 -11.07
C ILE A 70 -0.46 -1.58 -11.36
N ILE A 71 -1.62 -1.00 -11.06
CA ILE A 71 -2.93 -1.47 -11.46
C ILE A 71 -3.45 -0.54 -12.56
N GLY A 72 -3.73 -1.09 -13.75
CA GLY A 72 -4.23 -0.32 -14.89
C GLY A 72 -5.67 0.17 -14.71
N ASP A 73 -6.27 0.71 -15.77
CA ASP A 73 -7.66 1.18 -15.74
C ASP A 73 -8.67 0.03 -15.77
N ARG A 74 -9.85 0.27 -15.18
CA ARG A 74 -11.02 -0.63 -15.21
C ARG A 74 -10.77 -2.01 -14.59
N VAL A 75 -9.88 -2.08 -13.60
CA VAL A 75 -9.57 -3.32 -12.89
C VAL A 75 -10.45 -3.46 -11.65
N LEU A 76 -11.07 -4.63 -11.49
CA LEU A 76 -11.94 -4.96 -10.36
C LEU A 76 -11.26 -6.04 -9.51
N ILE A 77 -10.67 -5.64 -8.39
CA ILE A 77 -10.05 -6.54 -7.42
C ILE A 77 -11.09 -6.86 -6.37
N SER A 78 -11.43 -8.15 -6.26
CA SER A 78 -12.42 -8.66 -5.30
C SER A 78 -11.96 -8.49 -3.84
N HIS A 79 -12.77 -8.99 -2.92
CA HIS A 79 -12.51 -8.98 -1.50
C HIS A 79 -11.35 -9.91 -1.11
N SER A 80 -10.64 -9.54 -0.05
CA SER A 80 -9.60 -10.37 0.59
C SER A 80 -8.46 -10.81 -0.34
N VAL A 81 -8.13 -10.02 -1.37
CA VAL A 81 -7.00 -10.28 -2.26
C VAL A 81 -5.71 -9.73 -1.63
N ASN A 82 -4.58 -10.44 -1.80
CA ASN A 82 -3.26 -9.98 -1.37
C ASN A 82 -2.38 -9.75 -2.61
N ILE A 83 -1.87 -8.54 -2.79
CA ILE A 83 -0.93 -8.17 -3.86
C ILE A 83 0.32 -7.56 -3.23
N PHE A 84 1.46 -8.24 -3.37
CA PHE A 84 2.71 -7.90 -2.71
C PHE A 84 3.85 -8.07 -3.72
N ASP A 85 4.76 -7.11 -3.77
CA ASP A 85 6.00 -7.17 -4.58
C ASP A 85 7.24 -7.47 -3.72
N ASN A 86 7.03 -7.86 -2.47
CA ASN A 86 8.04 -8.00 -1.44
C ASN A 86 7.66 -9.12 -0.45
N LEU A 87 8.61 -9.51 0.40
CA LEU A 87 8.42 -10.55 1.41
C LEU A 87 8.07 -9.99 2.80
N ILE A 88 8.02 -8.67 2.96
CA ILE A 88 7.87 -7.90 4.20
C ILE A 88 9.00 -8.07 5.23
N HIS A 89 9.51 -9.29 5.36
CA HIS A 89 10.54 -9.67 6.30
C HIS A 89 11.71 -10.38 5.63
N PRO A 90 12.93 -10.28 6.19
CA PRO A 90 14.05 -11.11 5.80
C PRO A 90 13.71 -12.61 5.85
N ILE A 91 14.34 -13.37 4.95
CA ILE A 91 14.25 -14.84 4.93
C ILE A 91 15.08 -15.44 6.07
N ASP A 92 16.23 -14.83 6.36
CA ASP A 92 17.10 -15.23 7.46
C ASP A 92 16.39 -15.02 8.82
N PRO A 93 16.38 -16.02 9.71
CA PRO A 93 15.63 -15.96 10.97
C PRO A 93 16.19 -14.93 11.97
N GLU A 94 17.52 -14.78 12.04
CA GLU A 94 18.16 -13.81 12.94
C GLU A 94 17.86 -12.39 12.47
N LEU A 95 17.97 -12.13 11.17
CA LEU A 95 17.61 -10.84 10.58
C LEU A 95 16.13 -10.53 10.74
N ARG A 96 15.24 -11.53 10.60
CA ARG A 96 13.80 -11.36 10.82
C ARG A 96 13.50 -10.99 12.27
N HIS A 97 14.12 -11.68 13.22
CA HIS A 97 13.92 -11.37 14.64
C HIS A 97 14.42 -9.97 14.99
N LYS A 98 15.61 -9.61 14.50
CA LYS A 98 16.17 -8.26 14.64
C LYS A 98 15.23 -7.20 14.07
N GLN A 99 14.71 -7.41 12.86
CA GLN A 99 13.76 -6.50 12.23
C GLN A 99 12.48 -6.36 13.05
N PHE A 100 11.95 -7.45 13.63
CA PHE A 100 10.79 -7.40 14.50
C PHE A 100 11.03 -6.54 15.75
N ILE A 101 12.16 -6.72 16.43
CA ILE A 101 12.55 -5.89 17.59
C ILE A 101 12.61 -4.41 17.19
N GLU A 102 13.26 -4.10 16.07
CA GLU A 102 13.36 -2.73 15.57
C GLU A 102 11.97 -2.12 15.29
N ILE A 103 11.05 -2.88 14.70
CA ILE A 103 9.69 -2.42 14.40
C ILE A 103 8.92 -2.08 15.68
N ILE A 104 8.98 -2.92 16.72
CA ILE A 104 8.21 -2.69 17.95
C ILE A 104 8.81 -1.60 18.83
N GLU A 105 10.12 -1.38 18.76
CA GLU A 105 10.80 -0.35 19.55
C GLU A 105 10.81 1.02 18.88
N LYS A 106 10.97 1.05 17.55
CA LYS A 106 11.28 2.28 16.78
C LYS A 106 10.30 2.57 15.65
N GLY A 107 9.43 1.62 15.30
CA GLY A 107 8.53 1.70 14.16
C GLY A 107 9.13 1.16 12.86
N GLN A 108 8.39 1.30 11.75
CA GLN A 108 8.77 0.76 10.45
C GLN A 108 10.11 1.32 9.95
N PRO A 109 11.04 0.47 9.47
CA PRO A 109 12.30 0.93 8.90
C PRO A 109 12.09 1.82 7.67
N LYS A 110 12.74 3.00 7.68
CA LYS A 110 12.76 3.96 6.55
C LYS A 110 13.99 3.83 5.63
N GLY A 111 14.92 2.93 5.93
CA GLY A 111 16.13 2.68 5.15
C GLY A 111 16.37 1.19 4.93
N LEU A 112 17.21 0.86 3.95
CA LEU A 112 17.78 -0.48 3.74
C LEU A 112 18.97 -0.73 4.67
#